data_AF-A0A843EIV2-F1
#
_entry.id   AF-A0A843EIV2-F1
#
_cell.length_a   1.000
_cell.length_b   1.000
_cell.length_c   1.000
_cell.angle_alpha   90.00
_cell.angle_beta   90.00
_cell.angle_gamma   90.00
#
_symmetry.space_group_name_H-M   'P 1'
#
loop_
_entity.id
_entity.type
_entity.pdbx_description
1 polymer ?
#
loop_
_entity_poly.entity_id
_entity_poly.type
_entity_poly.pdbx_seq_one_letter_code
_entity_poly.pdbx_strand_id
1 'polypeptide(L)'
;MNELYEKMINESVAALQADVDVISANRYNDFKITDAKPYADAVAGMTCADGQAKSVIDLHKKSVESHYKVLTSVTETIRPEDDPFIEHYQTPPILEILCEEDGEFADSLATFIQAIADSETLITKESVRRYGGFYGPTCVVDFALMPGSTSNVVNQILKTIHIPVMHKQAILSAKSWGMNTSYGIGDSFAHAIENGATAAEAAAKEVESMQMIYREPVEAQGKLMDDAGHSSFD
;
A
#
# COMPACT_ATOMS: atom_id res chain seq x y z
N MET A 1 -20.23 -8.35 26.88
CA MET A 1 -19.88 -8.95 25.57
C MET A 1 -20.98 -8.68 24.55
N ASN A 2 -22.25 -9.00 24.84
CA ASN A 2 -23.37 -8.65 23.94
C ASN A 2 -23.48 -7.14 23.65
N GLU A 3 -23.34 -6.27 24.66
CA GLU A 3 -23.40 -4.80 24.46
C GLU A 3 -22.26 -4.27 23.59
N LEU A 4 -21.05 -4.84 23.73
CA LEU A 4 -19.90 -4.46 22.90
C LEU A 4 -20.12 -4.90 21.45
N TYR A 5 -20.60 -6.12 21.23
CA TYR A 5 -20.88 -6.61 19.87
C TYR A 5 -22.04 -5.85 19.22
N GLU A 6 -23.09 -5.56 19.97
CA GLU A 6 -24.21 -4.74 19.50
C GLU A 6 -23.74 -3.34 19.12
N LYS A 7 -22.90 -2.70 19.94
CA LYS A 7 -22.28 -1.42 19.60
C LYS A 7 -21.46 -1.52 18.31
N MET A 8 -20.57 -2.50 18.19
CA MET A 8 -19.73 -2.68 17.00
C MET A 8 -20.58 -2.86 15.74
N ILE A 9 -21.63 -3.70 15.82
CA ILE A 9 -22.57 -3.92 14.72
C ILE A 9 -23.29 -2.62 14.37
N ASN A 10 -23.83 -1.90 15.35
CA ASN A 10 -24.58 -0.67 15.12
C ASN A 10 -23.70 0.43 14.50
N GLU A 11 -22.47 0.62 14.99
CA GLU A 11 -21.51 1.58 14.42
C GLU A 11 -21.10 1.20 12.99
N SER A 12 -20.83 -0.09 12.73
CA SER A 12 -20.51 -0.56 11.36
C SER A 12 -21.70 -0.44 10.40
N VAL A 13 -22.91 -0.79 10.84
CA VAL A 13 -24.13 -0.66 10.02
C VAL A 13 -24.44 0.82 9.78
N ALA A 14 -24.24 1.70 10.74
CA ALA A 14 -24.44 3.14 10.55
C ALA A 14 -23.49 3.73 9.50
N ALA A 15 -22.20 3.37 9.54
CA ALA A 15 -21.23 3.79 8.53
C ALA A 15 -21.60 3.25 7.14
N LEU A 16 -21.94 1.97 7.03
CA LEU A 16 -22.37 1.36 5.77
C LEU A 16 -23.66 2.00 5.23
N GLN A 17 -24.63 2.28 6.09
CA GLN A 17 -25.89 2.90 5.70
C GLN A 17 -25.64 4.31 5.15
N ALA A 18 -24.70 5.07 5.74
CA ALA A 18 -24.30 6.38 5.24
C ALA A 18 -23.79 6.31 3.79
N ASP A 19 -22.96 5.32 3.46
CA ASP A 19 -22.49 5.10 2.10
C ASP A 19 -23.63 4.69 1.15
N VAL A 20 -24.46 3.73 1.56
CA VAL A 20 -25.56 3.20 0.73
C VAL A 20 -26.60 4.27 0.44
N ASP A 21 -26.93 5.13 1.40
CA ASP A 21 -27.89 6.21 1.24
C ASP A 21 -27.38 7.25 0.24
N VAL A 22 -26.11 7.64 0.34
CA VAL A 22 -25.45 8.55 -0.61
C VAL A 22 -25.42 7.94 -2.00
N ILE A 23 -24.97 6.69 -2.14
CA ILE A 23 -24.92 5.99 -3.43
C ILE A 23 -26.32 5.89 -4.04
N SER A 24 -27.34 5.61 -3.23
CA SER A 24 -28.72 5.48 -3.72
C SER A 24 -29.29 6.81 -4.18
N ALA A 25 -29.00 7.92 -3.47
CA ALA A 25 -29.45 9.26 -3.82
C ALA A 25 -28.72 9.84 -5.04
N ASN A 26 -27.42 9.56 -5.17
CA ASN A 26 -26.56 10.15 -6.19
C ASN A 26 -26.24 9.20 -7.36
N ARG A 27 -26.86 8.02 -7.40
CA ARG A 27 -26.59 6.99 -8.43
C ARG A 27 -26.65 7.61 -9.84
N TYR A 28 -25.64 7.30 -10.65
CA TYR A 28 -25.46 7.80 -12.03
C TYR A 28 -25.07 9.28 -12.18
N ASN A 29 -24.78 9.98 -11.09
CA ASN A 29 -24.15 11.30 -11.13
C ASN A 29 -22.65 11.19 -10.84
N ASP A 30 -21.91 12.25 -11.15
CA ASP A 30 -20.50 12.37 -10.82
C ASP A 30 -20.33 12.38 -9.29
N PHE A 31 -19.42 11.55 -8.78
CA PHE A 31 -19.05 11.52 -7.37
C PHE A 31 -18.38 12.84 -6.98
N LYS A 32 -18.70 13.35 -5.79
CA LYS A 32 -17.96 14.46 -5.17
C LYS A 32 -17.38 14.01 -3.84
N ILE A 33 -16.19 14.47 -3.49
CA ILE A 33 -15.60 14.15 -2.18
C ILE A 33 -16.54 14.54 -1.02
N THR A 34 -17.31 15.62 -1.18
CA THR A 34 -18.31 16.04 -0.21
C THR A 34 -19.44 15.04 0.01
N ASP A 35 -19.69 14.14 -0.94
CA ASP A 35 -20.67 13.06 -0.80
C ASP A 35 -20.24 12.05 0.28
N ALA A 36 -18.95 11.97 0.61
CA ALA A 36 -18.43 11.13 1.70
C ALA A 36 -18.62 11.74 3.11
N LYS A 37 -19.16 12.97 3.22
CA LYS A 37 -19.37 13.63 4.53
C LYS A 37 -20.24 12.81 5.50
N PRO A 38 -21.34 12.16 5.09
CA PRO A 38 -22.16 11.35 5.99
C PRO A 38 -21.37 10.18 6.61
N TYR A 39 -20.49 9.54 5.84
CA TYR A 39 -19.59 8.51 6.36
C TYR A 39 -18.64 9.07 7.41
N ALA A 40 -17.98 10.20 7.10
CA ALA A 40 -17.09 10.87 8.04
C ALA A 40 -17.79 11.26 9.35
N ASP A 41 -19.06 11.67 9.28
CA ASP A 41 -19.89 11.99 10.44
C ASP A 41 -20.27 10.75 11.26
N ALA A 42 -20.62 9.64 10.60
CA ALA A 42 -20.87 8.37 11.27
C ALA A 42 -19.63 7.91 12.07
N VAL A 43 -18.45 7.98 11.45
CA VAL A 43 -17.18 7.65 12.13
C VAL A 43 -16.88 8.63 13.27
N ALA A 44 -17.09 9.94 13.07
CA ALA A 44 -16.90 10.93 14.12
C ALA A 44 -17.79 10.69 15.36
N GLY A 45 -18.96 10.07 15.16
CA GLY A 45 -19.89 9.66 16.22
C GLY A 45 -19.45 8.44 17.04
N MET A 46 -18.45 7.67 16.58
CA MET A 46 -17.99 6.47 17.30
C MET A 46 -17.41 6.81 18.68
N THR A 47 -17.69 5.94 19.66
CA THR A 47 -17.25 6.09 21.05
C THR A 47 -16.42 4.90 21.49
N CYS A 48 -15.58 5.06 22.52
CA CYS A 48 -14.85 3.93 23.11
C CYS A 48 -15.73 3.29 24.19
N ALA A 49 -15.93 1.97 24.12
CA ALA A 49 -16.59 1.18 25.16
C ALA A 49 -15.58 0.34 25.97
N ASP A 50 -16.05 -0.25 27.08
CA ASP A 50 -15.26 -1.18 27.88
C ASP A 50 -14.77 -2.37 27.02
N GLY A 51 -13.47 -2.68 27.13
CA GLY A 51 -12.82 -3.69 26.31
C GLY A 51 -12.29 -3.20 24.96
N GLN A 52 -12.48 -1.91 24.62
CA GLN A 52 -11.84 -1.27 23.46
C GLN A 52 -10.69 -0.37 23.90
N ALA A 53 -9.67 -0.26 23.04
CA ALA A 53 -8.57 0.68 23.25
C ALA A 53 -8.98 2.06 22.73
N LYS A 54 -9.07 3.05 23.62
CA LYS A 54 -9.42 4.43 23.25
C LYS A 54 -8.50 5.01 22.18
N SER A 55 -7.20 4.73 22.26
CA SER A 55 -6.21 5.17 21.27
C SER A 55 -6.53 4.67 19.87
N VAL A 56 -7.05 3.45 19.72
CA VAL A 56 -7.41 2.87 18.42
C VAL A 56 -8.63 3.57 17.83
N ILE A 57 -9.66 3.82 18.65
CA ILE A 57 -10.86 4.56 18.21
C ILE A 57 -10.50 6.00 17.83
N ASP A 58 -9.71 6.69 18.65
CA ASP A 58 -9.28 8.06 18.37
C ASP A 58 -8.44 8.13 17.08
N LEU A 59 -7.55 7.15 16.87
CA LEU A 59 -6.75 7.06 15.64
C LEU A 59 -7.63 6.87 14.40
N HIS A 60 -8.61 5.96 14.45
CA HIS A 60 -9.55 5.76 13.34
C HIS A 60 -10.33 7.04 13.01
N LYS A 61 -10.88 7.71 14.04
CA LYS A 61 -11.63 8.96 13.86
C LYS A 61 -10.79 10.05 13.23
N LYS A 62 -9.58 10.25 13.75
CA LYS A 62 -8.67 11.28 13.27
C LYS A 62 -8.16 10.97 11.87
N SER A 63 -7.97 9.70 11.54
CA SER A 63 -7.65 9.25 10.18
C SER A 63 -8.76 9.67 9.21
N VAL A 64 -10.01 9.28 9.45
CA VAL A 64 -11.13 9.60 8.55
C VAL A 64 -11.36 11.11 8.43
N GLU A 65 -11.28 11.85 9.54
CA GLU A 65 -11.35 13.33 9.53
C GLU A 65 -10.25 13.95 8.65
N SER A 66 -9.01 13.48 8.80
CA SER A 66 -7.88 13.99 8.05
C SER A 66 -8.01 13.68 6.56
N HIS A 67 -8.42 12.46 6.19
CA HIS A 67 -8.65 12.07 4.80
C HIS A 67 -9.73 12.94 4.15
N TYR A 68 -10.88 13.08 4.80
CA TYR A 68 -11.97 13.91 4.28
C TYR A 68 -11.50 15.37 4.08
N LYS A 69 -10.82 15.94 5.08
CA LYS A 69 -10.32 17.32 5.02
C LYS A 69 -9.29 17.53 3.92
N VAL A 70 -8.32 16.62 3.79
CA VAL A 70 -7.26 16.71 2.78
C VAL A 70 -7.85 16.55 1.39
N LEU A 71 -8.61 15.48 1.13
CA LEU A 71 -9.21 15.22 -0.18
C LEU A 71 -10.12 16.37 -0.63
N THR A 72 -10.98 16.89 0.26
CA THR A 72 -11.85 18.04 -0.05
C THR A 72 -11.04 19.31 -0.36
N SER A 73 -9.81 19.43 0.14
CA SER A 73 -8.96 20.60 -0.11
C SER A 73 -8.15 20.53 -1.41
N VAL A 74 -7.93 19.32 -1.94
CA VAL A 74 -7.08 19.11 -3.14
C VAL A 74 -7.89 18.81 -4.39
N THR A 75 -9.12 18.29 -4.28
CA THR A 75 -9.97 18.02 -5.44
C THR A 75 -11.46 18.03 -5.10
N GLU A 76 -12.31 18.28 -6.10
CA GLU A 76 -13.77 18.14 -6.00
C GLU A 76 -14.23 16.68 -6.18
N THR A 77 -13.50 15.90 -6.97
CA THR A 77 -13.86 14.54 -7.37
C THR A 77 -12.62 13.66 -7.56
N ILE A 78 -12.82 12.35 -7.61
CA ILE A 78 -11.81 11.35 -7.98
C ILE A 78 -12.39 10.47 -9.08
N ARG A 79 -11.53 9.98 -9.97
CA ARG A 79 -11.93 9.07 -11.02
C ARG A 79 -11.94 7.63 -10.49
N PRO A 80 -12.77 6.73 -11.02
CA PRO A 80 -12.71 5.31 -10.69
C PRO A 80 -11.32 4.70 -10.91
N GLU A 81 -10.57 5.19 -11.89
CA GLU A 81 -9.20 4.77 -12.18
C GLU A 81 -8.20 5.13 -11.07
N ASP A 82 -8.57 6.02 -10.14
CA ASP A 82 -7.72 6.46 -9.04
C ASP A 82 -7.81 5.52 -7.83
N ASP A 83 -8.89 4.73 -7.75
CA ASP A 83 -9.16 3.80 -6.64
C ASP A 83 -7.96 2.89 -6.31
N PRO A 84 -7.27 2.26 -7.30
CA PRO A 84 -6.11 1.44 -6.99
C PRO A 84 -4.95 2.23 -6.38
N PHE A 85 -4.85 3.53 -6.65
CA PHE A 85 -3.74 4.37 -6.20
C PHE A 85 -4.04 5.05 -4.86
N ILE A 86 -5.31 5.27 -4.51
CA ILE A 86 -5.71 5.92 -3.25
C ILE A 86 -5.15 5.17 -2.03
N GLU A 87 -5.18 3.83 -2.06
CA GLU A 87 -4.61 3.00 -1.00
C GLU A 87 -3.08 3.16 -0.90
N HIS A 88 -2.43 3.40 -2.04
CA HIS A 88 -0.98 3.59 -2.14
C HIS A 88 -0.51 5.03 -1.89
N TYR A 89 -1.41 6.01 -1.74
CA TYR A 89 -1.03 7.38 -1.29
C TYR A 89 -0.77 7.45 0.21
N GLN A 90 -1.39 6.55 0.97
CA GLN A 90 -1.52 6.70 2.41
C GLN A 90 -0.36 6.06 3.17
N THR A 91 0.26 5.04 2.57
CA THR A 91 1.14 4.14 3.30
C THR A 91 2.64 4.24 3.01
N PRO A 92 3.12 4.74 1.85
CA PRO A 92 4.55 4.99 1.64
C PRO A 92 5.18 5.88 2.73
N PRO A 93 4.53 6.98 3.18
CA PRO A 93 5.08 7.82 4.25
C PRO A 93 5.27 7.10 5.58
N ILE A 94 4.52 6.02 5.85
CA ILE A 94 4.60 5.30 7.13
C ILE A 94 5.99 4.67 7.31
N LEU A 95 6.56 4.11 6.25
CA LEU A 95 7.88 3.49 6.32
C LEU A 95 8.98 4.54 6.52
N GLU A 96 8.86 5.71 5.88
CA GLU A 96 9.77 6.85 6.06
C GLU A 96 9.71 7.37 7.51
N ILE A 97 8.50 7.65 8.02
CA ILE A 97 8.29 8.08 9.40
C ILE A 97 8.85 7.04 10.39
N LEU A 98 8.64 5.76 10.14
CA LEU A 98 9.18 4.71 11.01
C LEU A 98 10.71 4.71 11.04
N CYS A 99 11.37 5.00 9.92
CA CYS A 99 12.82 5.15 9.88
C CYS A 99 13.32 6.43 10.57
N GLU A 100 12.56 7.52 10.49
CA GLU A 100 12.86 8.77 11.20
C GLU A 100 12.75 8.61 12.73
N GLU A 101 11.75 7.85 13.19
CA GLU A 101 11.44 7.65 14.61
C GLU A 101 12.25 6.50 15.26
N ASP A 102 12.68 5.50 14.47
CA ASP A 102 13.43 4.32 14.95
C ASP A 102 14.71 4.08 14.12
N GLY A 103 15.84 4.54 14.66
CA GLY A 103 17.15 4.38 14.02
C GLY A 103 17.64 2.93 13.90
N GLU A 104 17.28 2.03 14.84
CA GLU A 104 17.66 0.62 14.74
C GLU A 104 16.88 -0.08 13.62
N PHE A 105 15.61 0.32 13.44
CA PHE A 105 14.81 -0.10 12.30
C PHE A 105 15.39 0.44 10.99
N ALA A 106 15.78 1.72 10.93
CA ALA A 106 16.41 2.32 9.76
C ALA A 106 17.68 1.56 9.32
N ASP A 107 18.56 1.20 10.28
CA ASP A 107 19.75 0.38 9.99
C ASP A 107 19.39 -1.02 9.46
N SER A 108 18.32 -1.61 9.98
CA SER A 108 17.81 -2.90 9.51
C SER A 108 17.22 -2.81 8.10
N LEU A 109 16.53 -1.72 7.78
CA LEU A 109 16.01 -1.47 6.44
C LEU A 109 17.15 -1.23 5.45
N ALA A 110 18.19 -0.47 5.82
CA ALA A 110 19.38 -0.29 5.00
C ALA A 110 20.10 -1.63 4.71
N THR A 111 20.21 -2.49 5.72
CA THR A 111 20.73 -3.87 5.55
C THR A 111 19.88 -4.67 4.56
N PHE A 112 18.56 -4.54 4.63
CA PHE A 112 17.65 -5.21 3.70
C PHE A 112 17.75 -4.65 2.26
N ILE A 113 17.89 -3.33 2.09
CA ILE A 113 18.11 -2.68 0.79
C ILE A 113 19.40 -3.18 0.14
N GLN A 114 20.47 -3.39 0.91
CA GLN A 114 21.69 -4.01 0.40
C GLN A 114 21.46 -5.47 0.01
N ALA A 115 20.71 -6.23 0.81
CA ALA A 115 20.39 -7.62 0.49
C ALA A 115 19.54 -7.77 -0.78
N ILE A 116 18.73 -6.77 -1.14
CA ILE A 116 18.06 -6.70 -2.44
C ILE A 116 19.09 -6.63 -3.57
N ALA A 117 20.08 -5.74 -3.48
CA ALA A 117 21.16 -5.66 -4.47
C ALA A 117 21.93 -6.98 -4.61
N ASP A 118 22.20 -7.65 -3.49
CA ASP A 118 22.92 -8.93 -3.49
C ASP A 118 22.05 -10.11 -4.00
N SER A 119 20.75 -9.89 -4.20
CA SER A 119 19.77 -10.93 -4.57
C SER A 119 19.36 -10.90 -6.04
N GLU A 120 20.15 -10.29 -6.93
CA GLU A 120 19.88 -10.20 -8.37
C GLU A 120 19.45 -11.55 -8.97
N THR A 121 20.19 -12.63 -8.70
CA THR A 121 19.86 -13.96 -9.23
C THR A 121 18.44 -14.44 -8.86
N LEU A 122 17.99 -14.16 -7.64
CA LEU A 122 16.64 -14.50 -7.19
C LEU A 122 15.61 -13.63 -7.91
N ILE A 123 15.85 -12.32 -7.91
CA ILE A 123 14.95 -11.31 -8.50
C ILE A 123 14.79 -11.58 -10.00
N THR A 124 15.88 -11.70 -10.75
CA THR A 124 15.85 -12.01 -12.19
C THR A 124 15.11 -13.31 -12.49
N LYS A 125 15.34 -14.37 -11.71
CA LYS A 125 14.64 -15.65 -11.91
C LYS A 125 13.13 -15.48 -11.77
N GLU A 126 12.66 -14.77 -10.76
CA GLU A 126 11.22 -14.57 -10.53
C GLU A 126 10.63 -13.63 -11.58
N SER A 127 11.35 -12.58 -11.98
CA SER A 127 10.94 -11.68 -13.08
C SER A 127 10.84 -12.40 -14.42
N VAL A 128 11.82 -13.24 -14.78
CA VAL A 128 11.78 -14.06 -16.01
C VAL A 128 10.61 -15.03 -15.98
N ARG A 129 10.33 -15.66 -14.83
CA ARG A 129 9.17 -16.56 -14.68
C ARG A 129 7.85 -15.82 -14.86
N ARG A 130 7.72 -14.61 -14.31
CA ARG A 130 6.52 -13.78 -14.48
C ARG A 130 6.36 -13.33 -15.93
N TYR A 131 7.40 -12.76 -16.52
CA TYR A 131 7.40 -12.33 -17.92
C TYR A 131 7.08 -13.49 -18.88
N GLY A 132 7.66 -14.66 -18.63
CA GLY A 132 7.38 -15.88 -19.41
C GLY A 132 6.03 -16.55 -19.13
N GLY A 133 5.18 -15.97 -18.26
CA GLY A 133 3.84 -16.47 -17.96
C GLY A 133 3.79 -17.73 -17.07
N PHE A 134 4.89 -18.11 -16.42
CA PHE A 134 4.98 -19.35 -15.62
C PHE A 134 3.96 -19.41 -14.48
N TYR A 135 3.63 -18.26 -13.88
CA TYR A 135 2.66 -18.15 -12.78
C TYR A 135 1.24 -17.80 -13.25
N GLY A 136 1.04 -17.48 -14.54
CA GLY A 136 -0.18 -16.83 -15.01
C GLY A 136 -0.38 -15.44 -14.40
N PRO A 137 -1.64 -14.95 -14.35
CA PRO A 137 -1.96 -13.69 -13.69
C PRO A 137 -1.61 -13.73 -12.20
N THR A 138 -0.97 -12.67 -11.73
CA THR A 138 -0.55 -12.49 -10.33
C THR A 138 -1.02 -11.12 -9.85
N CYS A 139 -1.32 -10.99 -8.56
CA CYS A 139 -1.74 -9.73 -7.99
C CYS A 139 -0.52 -8.90 -7.59
N VAL A 140 -0.70 -7.57 -7.48
CA VAL A 140 0.27 -6.66 -6.85
C VAL A 140 0.05 -6.62 -5.34
N VAL A 141 -1.22 -6.73 -4.93
CA VAL A 141 -1.66 -6.81 -3.54
C VAL A 141 -1.68 -8.28 -3.13
N ASP A 142 -0.56 -8.74 -2.59
CA ASP A 142 -0.37 -10.12 -2.17
C ASP A 142 -0.32 -10.23 -0.64
N PHE A 143 -1.47 -10.54 -0.03
CA PHE A 143 -1.57 -10.83 1.42
C PHE A 143 -1.01 -12.21 1.79
N ALA A 144 -0.74 -13.07 0.79
CA ALA A 144 -0.18 -14.39 0.95
C ALA A 144 1.20 -14.50 0.29
N LEU A 145 2.09 -15.28 0.89
CA LEU A 145 3.44 -15.55 0.37
C LEU A 145 3.38 -16.60 -0.75
N MET A 146 2.76 -16.26 -1.88
CA MET A 146 2.60 -17.16 -3.02
C MET A 146 3.83 -17.14 -3.94
N PRO A 147 4.15 -18.23 -4.66
CA PRO A 147 5.15 -18.19 -5.72
C PRO A 147 4.85 -17.07 -6.73
N GLY A 148 5.87 -16.34 -7.17
CA GLY A 148 5.71 -15.17 -8.04
C GLY A 148 5.23 -13.88 -7.36
N SER A 149 4.78 -13.90 -6.10
CA SER A 149 4.40 -12.67 -5.38
C SER A 149 5.60 -11.82 -4.96
N THR A 150 5.44 -10.49 -4.95
CA THR A 150 6.46 -9.57 -4.43
C THR A 150 6.77 -9.90 -2.97
N SER A 151 5.72 -10.14 -2.16
CA SER A 151 5.84 -10.48 -0.73
C SER A 151 6.68 -11.75 -0.51
N ASN A 152 6.56 -12.76 -1.37
CA ASN A 152 7.37 -13.98 -1.25
C ASN A 152 8.84 -13.77 -1.66
N VAL A 153 9.12 -12.92 -2.66
CA VAL A 153 10.51 -12.54 -3.00
C VAL A 153 11.15 -11.80 -1.82
N VAL A 154 10.46 -10.81 -1.26
CA VAL A 154 10.89 -10.07 -0.06
C VAL A 154 11.17 -11.02 1.10
N ASN A 155 10.26 -11.96 1.40
CA ASN A 155 10.45 -12.96 2.44
C ASN A 155 11.68 -13.86 2.19
N GLN A 156 11.96 -14.24 0.94
CA GLN A 156 13.15 -15.03 0.61
C GLN A 156 14.44 -14.25 0.85
N ILE A 157 14.47 -12.97 0.52
CA ILE A 157 15.62 -12.08 0.79
C ILE A 157 15.78 -11.86 2.31
N LEU A 158 14.70 -11.59 3.05
CA LEU A 158 14.75 -11.41 4.51
C LEU A 158 15.29 -12.64 5.27
N LYS A 159 15.19 -13.83 4.68
CA LYS A 159 15.76 -15.07 5.26
C LYS A 159 17.28 -15.14 5.16
N THR A 160 17.92 -14.37 4.27
CA THR A 160 19.38 -14.41 4.08
C THR A 160 20.14 -13.50 5.03
N ILE A 161 19.48 -12.50 5.62
CA ILE A 161 20.10 -11.50 6.50
C ILE A 161 19.86 -11.75 7.98
N HIS A 162 20.72 -11.18 8.83
CA HIS A 162 20.61 -11.25 10.29
C HIS A 162 20.25 -9.88 10.89
N ILE A 163 18.94 -9.63 11.00
CA ILE A 163 18.34 -8.45 11.66
C ILE A 163 17.27 -8.92 12.66
N PRO A 164 16.81 -8.08 13.60
CA PRO A 164 15.77 -8.44 14.56
C PRO A 164 14.51 -9.00 13.88
N VAL A 165 13.90 -10.03 14.48
CA VAL A 165 12.72 -10.70 13.90
C VAL A 165 11.56 -9.73 13.69
N MET A 166 11.33 -8.82 14.65
CA MET A 166 10.32 -7.78 14.52
C MET A 166 10.56 -6.86 13.33
N HIS A 167 11.83 -6.53 13.02
CA HIS A 167 12.15 -5.69 11.86
C HIS A 167 11.89 -6.45 10.55
N LYS A 168 12.22 -7.75 10.48
CA LYS A 168 11.84 -8.58 9.33
C LYS A 168 10.33 -8.60 9.10
N GLN A 169 9.56 -8.74 10.17
CA GLN A 169 8.11 -8.73 10.12
C GLN A 169 7.58 -7.38 9.67
N ALA A 170 8.08 -6.27 10.21
CA ALA A 170 7.72 -4.93 9.80
C ALA A 170 8.02 -4.67 8.31
N ILE A 171 9.22 -5.03 7.82
CA ILE A 171 9.59 -4.90 6.40
C ILE A 171 8.68 -5.74 5.51
N LEU A 172 8.41 -6.99 5.88
CA LEU A 172 7.51 -7.86 5.11
C LEU A 172 6.08 -7.33 5.10
N SER A 173 5.59 -6.88 6.26
CA SER A 173 4.27 -6.29 6.41
C SER A 173 4.13 -4.98 5.65
N ALA A 174 5.20 -4.17 5.54
CA ALA A 174 5.19 -2.94 4.76
C ALA A 174 4.80 -3.21 3.30
N LYS A 175 5.33 -4.26 2.67
CA LYS A 175 4.93 -4.59 1.29
C LYS A 175 3.51 -5.19 1.20
N SER A 176 3.09 -6.02 2.16
CA SER A 176 1.81 -6.74 2.06
C SER A 176 0.63 -5.91 2.58
N TRP A 177 0.59 -5.64 3.88
CA TRP A 177 -0.52 -4.98 4.57
C TRP A 177 -0.34 -3.47 4.62
N GLY A 178 0.91 -3.04 4.70
CA GLY A 178 1.29 -1.64 4.65
C GLY A 178 1.33 -1.11 3.22
N MET A 179 1.06 -1.92 2.19
CA MET A 179 0.90 -1.47 0.79
C MET A 179 1.94 -0.42 0.33
N ASN A 180 3.19 -0.56 0.78
CA ASN A 180 4.20 0.52 0.77
C ASN A 180 4.43 1.14 -0.61
N THR A 181 4.21 0.37 -1.68
CA THR A 181 4.05 0.87 -3.05
C THR A 181 3.10 -0.06 -3.84
N SER A 182 2.58 0.43 -4.96
CA SER A 182 1.84 -0.34 -5.98
C SER A 182 2.73 -1.23 -6.84
N TYR A 183 4.00 -1.44 -6.45
CA TYR A 183 4.97 -2.15 -7.28
C TYR A 183 4.82 -3.68 -7.24
N GLY A 184 4.70 -4.30 -8.41
CA GLY A 184 4.77 -5.75 -8.60
C GLY A 184 6.15 -6.19 -9.11
N ILE A 185 6.72 -7.23 -8.49
CA ILE A 185 7.97 -7.85 -8.99
C ILE A 185 7.84 -8.21 -10.47
N GLY A 186 8.86 -7.90 -11.25
CA GLY A 186 8.97 -8.14 -12.69
C GLY A 186 8.38 -7.05 -13.56
N ASP A 187 7.75 -6.02 -12.99
CA ASP A 187 7.18 -4.91 -13.76
C ASP A 187 8.26 -4.09 -14.48
N SER A 188 9.31 -3.68 -13.77
CA SER A 188 10.39 -2.89 -14.38
C SER A 188 11.22 -3.72 -15.34
N PHE A 189 11.41 -5.01 -15.03
CA PHE A 189 12.01 -5.97 -15.94
C PHE A 189 11.23 -6.06 -17.26
N ALA A 190 9.92 -6.28 -17.19
CA ALA A 190 9.06 -6.43 -18.37
C ALA A 190 9.08 -5.16 -19.23
N HIS A 191 8.85 -4.00 -18.62
CA HIS A 191 8.91 -2.72 -19.33
C HIS A 191 10.29 -2.46 -19.94
N ALA A 192 11.39 -2.83 -19.28
CA ALA A 192 12.72 -2.68 -19.87
C ALA A 192 12.91 -3.55 -21.11
N ILE A 193 12.48 -4.81 -21.06
CA ILE A 193 12.55 -5.74 -22.20
C ILE A 193 11.73 -5.24 -23.39
N GLU A 194 10.48 -4.83 -23.15
CA GLU A 194 9.61 -4.30 -24.21
C GLU A 194 10.15 -3.01 -24.83
N ASN A 195 10.94 -2.24 -24.08
CA ASN A 195 11.63 -1.05 -24.56
C ASN A 195 13.00 -1.35 -25.22
N GLY A 196 13.34 -2.61 -25.44
CA GLY A 196 14.52 -3.04 -26.18
C GLY A 196 15.79 -3.24 -25.35
N ALA A 197 15.69 -3.25 -24.03
CA ALA A 197 16.82 -3.59 -23.16
C ALA A 197 17.19 -5.08 -23.28
N THR A 198 18.46 -5.39 -23.01
CA THR A 198 18.89 -6.79 -22.82
C THR A 198 18.35 -7.36 -21.50
N ALA A 199 18.33 -8.69 -21.38
CA ALA A 199 17.93 -9.36 -20.14
C ALA A 199 18.76 -8.95 -18.91
N ALA A 200 20.05 -8.64 -19.10
CA ALA A 200 20.93 -8.18 -18.03
C ALA A 200 20.59 -6.75 -17.59
N GLU A 201 20.34 -5.85 -18.54
CA GLU A 201 19.92 -4.47 -18.24
C GLU A 201 18.55 -4.43 -17.56
N ALA A 202 17.61 -5.26 -18.02
CA ALA A 202 16.29 -5.40 -17.40
C ALA A 202 16.38 -5.96 -15.98
N ALA A 203 17.27 -6.92 -15.73
CA ALA A 203 17.54 -7.46 -14.40
C ALA A 203 18.08 -6.39 -13.46
N ALA A 204 19.07 -5.61 -13.90
CA ALA A 204 19.64 -4.52 -13.10
C ALA A 204 18.58 -3.47 -12.76
N LYS A 205 17.73 -3.10 -13.72
CA LYS A 205 16.64 -2.13 -13.50
C LYS A 205 15.59 -2.64 -12.50
N GLU A 206 15.24 -3.92 -12.55
CA GLU A 206 14.34 -4.53 -11.57
C GLU A 206 14.90 -4.49 -10.15
N VAL A 207 16.19 -4.78 -9.98
CA VAL A 207 16.86 -4.68 -8.68
C VAL A 207 16.84 -3.24 -8.18
N GLU A 208 17.17 -2.27 -9.04
CA GLU A 208 17.14 -0.85 -8.71
C GLU A 208 15.74 -0.39 -8.28
N SER A 209 14.71 -0.75 -9.03
CA SER A 209 13.32 -0.44 -8.68
C SER A 209 12.91 -1.09 -7.36
N MET A 210 13.28 -2.34 -7.12
CA MET A 210 13.06 -3.00 -5.83
C MET A 210 13.79 -2.30 -4.67
N GLN A 211 14.98 -1.73 -4.88
CA GLN A 211 15.65 -0.94 -3.84
C GLN A 211 14.96 0.40 -3.60
N MET A 212 14.55 1.08 -4.67
CA MET A 212 13.91 2.40 -4.60
C MET A 212 12.63 2.37 -3.77
N ILE A 213 11.79 1.34 -3.94
CA ILE A 213 10.53 1.21 -3.18
C ILE A 213 10.72 1.07 -1.66
N TYR A 214 11.91 0.75 -1.17
CA TYR A 214 12.20 0.72 0.28
C TYR A 214 13.08 1.88 0.73
N ARG A 215 13.85 2.48 -0.17
CA ARG A 215 14.73 3.60 0.13
C ARG A 215 13.97 4.92 0.22
N GLU A 216 13.12 5.15 -0.78
CA GLU A 216 12.39 6.41 -1.00
C GLU A 216 10.96 6.05 -1.44
N PRO A 217 10.16 5.40 -0.57
CA PRO A 217 8.86 4.84 -0.97
C PRO A 217 7.88 5.91 -1.46
N VAL A 218 7.89 7.14 -0.93
CA VAL A 218 7.03 8.23 -1.42
C VAL A 218 7.41 8.64 -2.84
N GLU A 219 8.70 8.88 -3.09
CA GLU A 219 9.19 9.23 -4.43
C GLU A 219 9.01 8.10 -5.42
N ALA A 220 9.25 6.85 -5.00
CA ALA A 220 9.02 5.66 -5.81
C ALA A 220 7.55 5.55 -6.23
N GLN A 221 6.61 5.77 -5.30
CA GLN A 221 5.19 5.73 -5.61
C GLN A 221 4.80 6.86 -6.58
N GLY A 222 5.27 8.09 -6.35
CA GLY A 222 5.05 9.21 -7.27
C GLY A 222 5.54 8.90 -8.68
N LYS A 223 6.75 8.33 -8.79
CA LYS A 223 7.30 7.92 -10.08
C LYS A 223 6.46 6.84 -10.77
N LEU A 224 5.97 5.84 -10.04
CA LEU A 224 5.11 4.79 -10.61
C LEU A 224 3.80 5.37 -11.17
N MET A 225 3.25 6.39 -10.51
CA MET A 225 2.06 7.08 -10.97
C MET A 225 2.32 7.92 -12.21
N ASP A 226 3.42 8.69 -12.21
CA ASP A 226 3.83 9.51 -13.35
C ASP A 226 4.09 8.63 -14.59
N ASP A 227 4.81 7.52 -14.42
CA ASP A 227 5.10 6.57 -15.49
C ASP A 227 3.82 5.89 -16.03
N ALA A 228 2.78 5.76 -15.19
CA ALA A 228 1.46 5.27 -15.58
C ALA A 228 0.55 6.34 -16.21
N GLY A 229 1.02 7.59 -16.34
CA GLY A 229 0.24 8.71 -16.86
C GLY A 229 -0.92 9.10 -15.94
N HIS A 230 -0.80 8.83 -14.65
CA HIS A 230 -1.77 9.25 -13.65
C HIS A 230 -1.81 10.78 -13.58
N SER A 231 -3.01 11.34 -13.46
CA SER A 231 -3.23 12.80 -13.60
C SER A 231 -4.28 13.33 -12.62
N SER A 232 -4.54 12.58 -11.55
CA SER A 232 -5.58 12.95 -10.59
C SER A 232 -4.97 13.86 -9.53
N PHE A 233 -5.79 14.77 -9.01
CA PHE A 233 -5.38 15.93 -8.20
C PHE A 233 -4.65 17.06 -8.97
N ASP A 234 -4.49 16.95 -10.29
CA ASP A 234 -4.03 18.03 -11.19
C ASP A 234 -5.15 18.97 -11.65
#